data_AF-A0A529L754-F1
#
_entry.id   AF-A0A529L754-F1
#
_cell.length_a   1.000
_cell.length_b   1.000
_cell.length_c   1.000
_cell.angle_alpha   90.00
_cell.angle_beta   90.00
_cell.angle_gamma   90.00
#
_symmetry.space_group_name_H-M   'P 1'
#
loop_
_entity.id
_entity.type
_entity.pdbx_description
1 polymer ?
#
loop_
_entity_poly.entity_id
_entity_poly.type
_entity_poly.pdbx_seq_one_letter_code
_entity_poly.pdbx_strand_id
1 'polypeptide(L)'
;MTTSLAGALKDRSKRAVKRLIGYDSRNWLRIRQIEAFTTFLEAANRKSRDVIEISPGWNRYWRAICPNYRSVDFPDFDICRDRTDEQFSI
;
A
#
# COMPACT_ATOMS: atom_id res chain seq x y z
N MET A 1 -8.81 -30.17 3.93
CA MET A 1 -9.96 -29.43 3.36
C MET A 1 -9.76 -29.32 1.85
N THR A 2 -10.60 -29.97 1.05
CA THR A 2 -10.54 -29.91 -0.42
C THR A 2 -11.22 -28.63 -0.90
N THR A 3 -10.42 -27.62 -1.28
CA THR A 3 -10.96 -26.42 -1.94
C THR A 3 -11.51 -26.81 -3.30
N SER A 4 -12.79 -26.53 -3.54
CA SER A 4 -13.44 -26.68 -4.86
C SER A 4 -12.66 -25.91 -5.94
N LEU A 5 -12.69 -26.40 -7.19
CA LEU A 5 -12.08 -25.76 -8.36
C LEU A 5 -12.51 -24.28 -8.49
N ALA A 6 -13.77 -23.98 -8.17
CA ALA A 6 -14.31 -22.62 -8.15
C ALA A 6 -13.63 -21.74 -7.07
N GLY A 7 -13.35 -22.31 -5.91
CA GLY A 7 -12.61 -21.64 -4.82
C GLY A 7 -11.16 -21.35 -5.23
N ALA A 8 -10.48 -22.34 -5.81
CA ALA A 8 -9.11 -22.17 -6.30
C ALA A 8 -9.00 -21.09 -7.40
N LEU A 9 -9.99 -21.04 -8.30
CA LEU A 9 -10.05 -20.03 -9.36
C LEU A 9 -10.27 -18.63 -8.78
N LYS A 10 -11.21 -18.48 -7.84
CA LYS A 10 -11.49 -17.21 -7.15
C LYS A 10 -10.25 -16.67 -6.42
N ASP A 11 -9.52 -17.54 -5.73
CA ASP A 11 -8.31 -17.14 -5.00
C ASP A 11 -7.13 -16.81 -5.92
N ARG A 12 -7.04 -17.47 -7.08
CA ARG A 12 -6.05 -17.12 -8.11
C ARG A 12 -6.35 -15.74 -8.70
N SER A 13 -7.62 -15.44 -9.00
CA SER A 13 -8.04 -14.12 -9.48
C SER A 13 -7.77 -13.02 -8.46
N LYS A 14 -8.09 -13.25 -7.18
CA LYS A 14 -7.77 -12.29 -6.10
C LYS A 14 -6.27 -12.02 -6.00
N ARG A 15 -5.43 -13.06 -6.11
CA ARG A 15 -3.96 -12.91 -6.09
C ARG A 15 -3.44 -12.15 -7.30
N ALA A 16 -4.01 -12.39 -8.48
CA ALA A 16 -3.64 -11.67 -9.69
C ALA A 16 -3.98 -10.17 -9.59
N VAL A 17 -5.20 -9.84 -9.12
CA VAL A 17 -5.62 -8.46 -8.88
C VAL A 17 -4.70 -7.78 -7.87
N LYS A 18 -4.39 -8.44 -6.75
CA LYS A 18 -3.45 -7.94 -5.74
C LYS A 18 -2.09 -7.62 -6.35
N ARG A 19 -1.50 -8.54 -7.13
CA ARG A 19 -0.23 -8.29 -7.81
C ARG A 19 -0.29 -7.13 -8.80
N LEU A 20 -1.39 -6.99 -9.53
CA LEU A 20 -1.57 -5.92 -10.52
C LEU A 20 -1.54 -4.53 -9.86
N ILE A 21 -2.15 -4.41 -8.68
CA ILE A 21 -2.12 -3.18 -7.88
C ILE A 21 -0.85 -3.06 -7.01
N GLY A 22 0.19 -3.83 -7.32
CA GLY A 22 1.50 -3.77 -6.68
C GLY A 22 1.62 -4.57 -5.37
N TYR A 23 0.58 -5.20 -4.86
CA TYR A 23 0.65 -6.00 -3.62
C TYR A 23 1.51 -7.27 -3.82
N ASP A 24 2.66 -7.33 -3.14
CA ASP A 24 3.55 -8.50 -3.12
C ASP A 24 3.45 -9.27 -1.81
N SER A 25 3.07 -10.53 -1.90
CA SER A 25 3.01 -11.45 -0.76
C SER A 25 4.37 -11.92 -0.25
N ARG A 26 5.47 -11.61 -0.95
CA ARG A 26 6.85 -11.96 -0.53
C ARG A 26 7.47 -10.93 0.41
N ASN A 27 7.00 -9.68 0.36
CA ASN A 27 7.49 -8.62 1.22
C ASN A 27 6.60 -8.52 2.48
N TRP A 28 6.97 -9.27 3.51
CA TRP A 28 6.21 -9.34 4.76
C TRP A 28 5.95 -7.98 5.40
N LEU A 29 6.98 -7.12 5.46
CA LEU A 29 6.84 -5.79 6.07
C LEU A 29 5.80 -4.96 5.32
N ARG A 30 5.87 -4.97 3.98
CA ARG A 30 4.92 -4.24 3.14
C ARG A 30 3.49 -4.73 3.31
N ILE A 31 3.28 -6.03 3.45
CA ILE A 31 1.97 -6.61 3.75
C ILE A 31 1.43 -6.05 5.08
N ARG A 32 2.25 -6.08 6.13
CA ARG A 32 1.84 -5.62 7.46
C ARG A 32 1.56 -4.12 7.49
N GLN A 33 2.31 -3.32 6.75
CA GLN A 33 2.02 -1.89 6.57
C GLN A 33 0.68 -1.67 5.87
N ILE A 34 0.38 -2.42 4.81
CA ILE A 34 -0.89 -2.31 4.08
C ILE A 34 -2.08 -2.73 4.95
N GLU A 35 -1.94 -3.82 5.71
CA GLU A 35 -2.96 -4.29 6.65
C GLU A 35 -3.22 -3.27 7.75
N ALA A 36 -2.16 -2.76 8.40
CA ALA A 36 -2.29 -1.74 9.45
C ALA A 36 -2.94 -0.45 8.93
N PHE A 37 -2.54 0.00 7.74
CA PHE A 37 -3.14 1.16 7.10
C PHE A 37 -4.62 0.95 6.77
N THR A 38 -4.99 -0.23 6.29
CA THR A 38 -6.39 -0.57 6.00
C THR A 38 -7.22 -0.54 7.28
N THR A 39 -6.75 -1.16 8.37
CA THR A 39 -7.41 -1.12 9.68
C THR A 39 -7.57 0.31 10.19
N PHE A 40 -6.55 1.16 10.03
CA PHE A 40 -6.60 2.56 10.43
C PHE A 40 -7.67 3.36 9.66
N LEU A 41 -7.80 3.12 8.35
CA LEU A 41 -8.85 3.74 7.54
C LEU A 41 -10.24 3.27 7.97
N GLU A 42 -10.40 1.96 8.19
CA GLU A 42 -11.67 1.35 8.62
C GLU A 42 -12.12 1.89 9.98
N ALA A 43 -11.21 2.00 10.95
CA ALA A 43 -11.51 2.55 12.28
C ALA A 43 -12.01 4.01 12.21
N ALA A 44 -11.59 4.76 11.18
CA ALA A 44 -12.05 6.12 10.92
C ALA A 44 -13.27 6.20 9.99
N ASN A 45 -13.85 5.06 9.59
CA ASN A 45 -14.90 4.95 8.56
C ASN A 45 -14.51 5.66 7.23
N ARG A 46 -13.25 5.53 6.82
CA ARG A 46 -12.69 6.12 5.60
C ARG A 46 -12.26 5.03 4.63
N LYS A 47 -12.28 5.35 3.33
CA LYS A 47 -11.79 4.46 2.26
C LYS A 47 -10.40 4.82 1.73
N SER A 48 -9.95 6.05 2.00
CA SER A 48 -8.66 6.58 1.58
C SER A 48 -8.24 7.73 2.51
N ARG A 49 -6.99 8.16 2.38
CA ARG A 49 -6.45 9.40 2.96
C ARG A 49 -5.39 9.98 2.03
N ASP A 50 -5.01 11.22 2.30
CA ASP A 50 -3.83 11.83 1.70
C ASP A 50 -2.59 11.12 2.24
N VAL A 51 -1.68 10.73 1.34
CA VAL A 51 -0.51 9.93 1.65
C VAL A 51 0.69 10.53 0.95
N ILE A 52 1.76 10.76 1.72
CA ILE A 52 3.12 10.88 1.17
C ILE A 52 3.88 9.60 1.51
N GLU A 53 4.44 8.96 0.50
CA GLU A 53 5.24 7.75 0.66
C GLU A 53 6.71 8.03 0.34
N ILE A 54 7.60 7.79 1.30
CA ILE A 54 9.03 7.98 1.13
C ILE A 54 9.66 6.66 0.66
N SER A 55 10.37 6.70 -0.45
CA SER A 55 11.05 5.55 -1.06
C SER A 55 10.14 4.33 -1.26
N PRO A 56 9.00 4.45 -1.96
CA PRO A 56 8.05 3.36 -2.23
C PRO A 56 8.65 2.13 -2.94
N GLY A 57 9.77 2.33 -3.64
CA GLY A 57 10.31 1.32 -4.54
C GLY A 57 9.31 0.92 -5.62
N TRP A 58 9.20 -0.39 -5.89
CA TRP A 58 8.36 -0.92 -6.96
C TRP A 58 6.90 -1.18 -6.57
N ASN A 59 6.61 -1.38 -5.28
CA ASN A 59 5.26 -1.69 -4.79
C ASN A 59 4.54 -0.37 -4.47
N ARG A 60 3.69 0.10 -5.38
CA ARG A 60 2.95 1.36 -5.23
C ARG A 60 1.48 1.15 -4.89
N TYR A 61 1.18 0.22 -3.98
CA TYR A 61 -0.19 -0.11 -3.58
C TYR A 61 -1.02 1.10 -3.14
N TRP A 62 -0.45 1.99 -2.32
CA TRP A 62 -1.18 3.18 -1.86
C TRP A 62 -1.55 4.15 -2.98
N ARG A 63 -0.76 4.22 -4.06
CA ARG A 63 -1.11 5.00 -5.27
C ARG A 63 -2.42 4.53 -5.91
N ALA A 64 -2.74 3.24 -5.82
CA ALA A 64 -3.96 2.69 -6.40
C ALA A 64 -5.22 2.96 -5.56
N ILE A 65 -5.07 3.26 -4.26
CA ILE A 65 -6.20 3.40 -3.34
C ILE A 65 -6.34 4.81 -2.73
N CYS A 66 -5.31 5.65 -2.82
CA CYS A 66 -5.28 7.01 -2.28
C CYS A 66 -5.29 8.04 -3.43
N PRO A 67 -6.36 8.83 -3.59
CA PRO A 67 -6.48 9.80 -4.68
C PRO A 67 -5.36 10.86 -4.72
N ASN A 68 -4.95 11.38 -3.56
CA ASN A 68 -3.91 12.41 -3.43
C ASN A 68 -2.55 11.80 -3.04
N TYR A 69 -2.26 10.61 -3.55
CA TYR A 69 -0.97 9.96 -3.31
C TYR A 69 0.18 10.78 -3.87
N ARG A 70 1.20 10.99 -3.04
CA ARG A 70 2.51 11.52 -3.42
C ARG A 70 3.60 10.55 -3.01
N SER A 71 4.70 10.58 -3.73
CA SER A 71 5.92 9.90 -3.31
C SER A 71 7.14 10.76 -3.52
N VAL A 72 8.15 10.53 -2.68
CA VAL A 72 9.48 11.10 -2.82
C VAL A 72 10.50 9.96 -2.81
N ASP A 73 11.53 10.05 -3.63
CA ASP A 73 12.50 8.99 -3.89
C ASP A 73 13.92 9.57 -3.88
N PHE A 74 14.91 8.79 -3.46
CA PHE A 74 16.33 9.15 -3.61
C PHE A 74 16.73 9.07 -5.11
N PRO A 75 17.61 9.95 -5.64
CA PRO A 75 18.42 10.96 -4.94
C PRO A 75 17.74 12.32 -4.70
N ASP A 76 16.56 12.54 -5.27
CA ASP A 76 15.87 13.83 -5.23
C ASP A 76 15.35 14.17 -3.82
N PHE A 77 15.15 13.14 -2.99
CA PHE A 77 14.81 13.27 -1.58
C PHE A 77 15.57 12.24 -0.73
N ASP A 78 16.44 12.74 0.15
CA ASP A 78 17.16 11.93 1.13
C ASP A 78 16.48 12.04 2.50
N ILE A 79 15.81 10.98 2.94
CA ILE A 79 15.09 10.96 4.24
C ILE A 79 16.00 11.23 5.45
N CYS A 80 17.31 11.00 5.32
CA CYS A 80 18.27 11.24 6.40
C CYS A 80 18.69 12.71 6.50
N ARG A 81 18.48 13.52 5.45
CA ARG A 81 18.95 14.91 5.34
C ARG A 81 17.81 15.90 5.13
N ASP A 82 16.85 15.52 4.30
CA ASP A 82 15.80 16.37 3.78
C ASP A 82 14.52 16.23 4.61
N ARG A 83 13.67 17.26 4.55
CA ARG A 83 12.38 17.32 5.22
C ARG A 83 11.37 18.02 4.33
N THR A 84 10.09 17.72 4.51
CA THR A 84 9.01 18.47 3.86
C THR A 84 8.68 19.73 4.64
N ASP A 85 8.27 20.80 3.95
CA ASP A 85 7.72 22.00 4.61
C ASP A 85 6.30 21.76 5.16
N GLU A 86 5.60 20.75 4.63
CA GLU A 86 4.29 20.31 5.09
C GLU A 86 4.36 19.63 6.45
N GLN A 87 3.40 19.95 7.33
CA GLN A 87 3.22 19.29 8.61
C GLN A 87 2.05 18.31 8.55
N PHE A 88 2.23 17.13 9.11
CA PHE A 88 1.21 16.09 9.18
C PHE A 88 0.73 15.92 10.63
N SER A 89 -0.57 15.98 10.85
CA SER A 89 -1.17 15.56 12.13
C SER A 89 -1.37 14.05 12.11
N ILE A 90 -0.70 13.34 13.02
CA ILE A 90 -0.79 11.88 13.18
C ILE A 90 -1.94 11.55 14.14
#